data_AF-A0A1R3XA27-F1
#
_entry.id   AF-A0A1R3XA27-F1
#
_cell.length_a   1.000
_cell.length_b   1.000
_cell.length_c   1.000
_cell.angle_alpha   90.00
_cell.angle_beta   90.00
_cell.angle_gamma   90.00
#
_symmetry.space_group_name_H-M   'P 1'
#
loop_
_entity.id
_entity.type
_entity.pdbx_description
1 polymer ?
#
loop_
_entity_poly.entity_id
_entity_poly.type
_entity_poly.pdbx_seq_one_letter_code
_entity_poly.pdbx_strand_id
1 'polypeptide(L)'
;MFRRRRATVLLAIVLIVAAVIVIPRIAASAAAAETRSDLSRLLDVSQAALDASSSFASTDAVTALSDARSSALDPGESDEDVAAAATAMGAAVEAYRDAVVEAGKAVLGQWSDAERSTENALFAQITAVREAEVTALPAVLAKASDAVGTVKASAQAYRDSLTTAAEAASSQPTGGDLDAQIAYLLAYADDYNVEEWGDYNSAGGDCVNFTSQGLLARGWQMDDEWNSGGAWKASKVWRSTTAMDEYLSAQGFAVSTIDDLDRVRVGDVGVFDWGDTGPGLDHTMTVSRVEYSPDGPIISFASHNTDGQYRPMPKTLSDADSGSTMKIYSIP
;
A
#
# COMPACT_ATOMS: atom_id res chain seq x y z
N MET A 1 86.53 0.82 -6.69
CA MET A 1 85.47 -0.21 -6.60
C MET A 1 84.51 -0.07 -5.40
N PHE A 2 84.96 0.44 -4.24
CA PHE A 2 84.11 0.52 -3.03
C PHE A 2 82.91 1.50 -3.09
N ARG A 3 83.00 2.61 -3.83
CA ARG A 3 81.89 3.59 -3.94
C ARG A 3 80.69 3.08 -4.73
N ARG A 4 80.89 2.29 -5.79
CA ARG A 4 79.77 1.74 -6.59
C ARG A 4 78.96 0.71 -5.81
N ARG A 5 79.59 -0.19 -5.04
CA ARG A 5 78.89 -1.19 -4.23
C ARG A 5 78.03 -0.58 -3.12
N ARG A 6 78.46 0.54 -2.51
CA ARG A 6 77.66 1.26 -1.50
C ARG A 6 76.42 1.93 -2.11
N ALA A 7 76.55 2.51 -3.31
CA ALA A 7 75.41 3.11 -4.01
C ALA A 7 74.36 2.06 -4.41
N THR A 8 74.77 0.88 -4.86
CA THR A 8 73.84 -0.21 -5.22
C THR A 8 73.12 -0.78 -4.01
N VAL A 9 73.80 -0.91 -2.86
CA VAL A 9 73.18 -1.38 -1.61
C VAL A 9 72.20 -0.35 -1.03
N LEU A 10 72.53 0.95 -1.08
CA LEU A 10 71.60 2.02 -0.66
C LEU A 10 70.35 2.08 -1.55
N LEU A 11 70.51 1.95 -2.87
CA LEU A 11 69.38 1.94 -3.79
C LEU A 11 68.47 0.71 -3.58
N ALA A 12 69.05 -0.46 -3.31
CA ALA A 12 68.30 -1.66 -2.99
C ALA A 12 67.52 -1.53 -1.66
N ILE A 13 68.13 -0.94 -0.63
CA ILE A 13 67.44 -0.68 0.66
C ILE A 13 66.30 0.33 0.47
N VAL A 14 66.51 1.41 -0.29
CA VAL A 14 65.47 2.41 -0.58
C VAL A 14 64.31 1.80 -1.36
N LEU A 15 64.58 0.94 -2.35
CA LEU A 15 63.54 0.23 -3.12
C LEU A 15 62.75 -0.77 -2.26
N ILE A 16 63.42 -1.47 -1.33
CA ILE A 16 62.76 -2.40 -0.40
C ILE A 16 61.89 -1.63 0.61
N VAL A 17 62.39 -0.52 1.19
CA VAL A 17 61.60 0.34 2.10
C VAL A 17 60.42 0.97 1.36
N ALA A 18 60.61 1.43 0.13
CA ALA A 18 59.53 1.96 -0.69
C ALA A 18 58.45 0.89 -0.98
N ALA A 19 58.86 -0.31 -1.37
CA ALA A 19 57.95 -1.40 -1.74
C ALA A 19 57.21 -2.03 -0.54
N VAL A 20 57.88 -2.17 0.60
CA VAL A 20 57.35 -2.90 1.77
C VAL A 20 56.63 -1.98 2.75
N ILE A 21 56.99 -0.69 2.83
CA ILE A 21 56.49 0.22 3.85
C ILE A 21 55.73 1.41 3.25
N VAL A 22 56.27 2.04 2.21
CA VAL A 22 55.70 3.29 1.67
C VAL A 22 54.47 3.01 0.79
N ILE A 23 54.57 2.09 -0.18
CA ILE A 23 53.46 1.77 -1.09
C ILE A 23 52.20 1.26 -0.34
N PRO A 24 52.30 0.32 0.62
CA PRO A 24 51.12 -0.15 1.36
C PRO A 24 50.48 0.94 2.23
N ARG A 25 51.28 1.84 2.81
CA ARG A 25 50.76 2.98 3.59
C ARG A 25 50.02 3.99 2.72
N ILE A 26 50.54 4.28 1.52
CA ILE A 26 49.85 5.15 0.56
C ILE A 26 48.51 4.52 0.14
N ALA A 27 48.49 3.22 -0.16
CA ALA A 27 47.26 2.51 -0.51
C ALA A 27 46.23 2.51 0.64
N ALA A 28 46.67 2.25 1.88
CA ALA A 28 45.80 2.32 3.06
C ALA A 28 45.26 3.74 3.30
N SER A 29 46.09 4.77 3.16
CA SER A 29 45.66 6.16 3.29
C SER A 29 44.69 6.60 2.19
N ALA A 30 44.84 6.08 0.97
CA ALA A 30 43.93 6.35 -0.13
C ALA A 30 42.56 5.69 0.11
N ALA A 31 42.54 4.42 0.55
CA ALA A 31 41.32 3.73 0.94
C ALA A 31 40.60 4.46 2.09
N ALA A 32 41.33 4.89 3.12
CA ALA A 32 40.76 5.63 4.24
C ALA A 32 40.24 7.03 3.85
N ALA A 33 40.83 7.67 2.84
CA ALA A 33 40.33 8.93 2.29
C ALA A 33 39.04 8.72 1.47
N GLU A 34 38.97 7.64 0.70
CA GLU A 34 37.78 7.22 -0.04
C GLU A 34 36.61 6.94 0.91
N THR A 35 36.84 6.15 1.98
CA THR A 35 35.82 5.86 3.00
C THR A 35 35.29 7.12 3.69
N ARG A 36 36.15 8.10 4.02
CA ARG A 36 35.71 9.39 4.56
C ARG A 36 34.84 10.18 3.58
N SER A 37 35.22 10.17 2.30
CA SER A 37 34.45 10.81 1.23
C SER A 37 33.07 10.15 1.08
N ASP A 38 33.03 8.83 1.14
CA ASP A 38 31.78 8.06 1.09
C ASP A 38 30.87 8.35 2.29
N LEU A 39 31.44 8.38 3.50
CA LEU A 39 30.69 8.75 4.70
C LEU A 39 30.11 10.17 4.58
N SER A 40 30.91 11.15 4.17
CA SER A 40 30.42 12.53 3.96
C SER A 40 29.27 12.57 2.96
N ARG A 41 29.37 11.81 1.86
CA ARG A 41 28.32 11.73 0.84
C ARG A 41 27.04 11.12 1.40
N LEU A 42 27.14 10.07 2.22
CA LEU A 42 25.99 9.44 2.88
C LEU A 42 25.32 10.37 3.90
N LEU A 43 26.11 11.17 4.64
CA LEU A 43 25.58 12.19 5.55
C LEU A 43 24.79 13.29 4.82
N ASP A 44 25.28 13.73 3.66
CA ASP A 44 24.61 14.72 2.82
C ASP A 44 23.32 14.14 2.20
N VAL A 45 23.41 12.93 1.63
CA VAL A 45 22.26 12.22 1.04
C VAL A 45 21.18 11.95 2.08
N SER A 46 21.55 11.49 3.27
CA SER A 46 20.57 11.18 4.33
C SER A 46 19.83 12.42 4.81
N GLN A 47 20.51 13.56 4.97
CA GLN A 47 19.83 14.82 5.29
C GLN A 47 18.84 15.21 4.18
N ALA A 48 19.29 15.20 2.92
CA ALA A 48 18.43 15.58 1.80
C ALA A 48 17.26 14.60 1.61
N ALA A 49 17.44 13.31 1.90
CA ALA A 49 16.38 12.31 1.90
C ALA A 49 15.34 12.58 2.99
N LEU A 50 15.77 12.88 4.22
CA LEU A 50 14.88 13.25 5.32
C LEU A 50 14.02 14.47 4.96
N ASP A 51 14.63 15.49 4.35
CA ASP A 51 13.91 16.70 3.92
C ASP A 51 12.88 16.40 2.82
N ALA A 52 13.19 15.49 1.88
CA ALA A 52 12.36 15.20 0.71
C ALA A 52 11.14 14.29 0.98
N SER A 53 11.26 13.29 1.86
CA SER A 53 10.23 12.26 2.07
C SER A 53 9.61 12.23 3.47
N SER A 54 9.92 13.20 4.33
CA SER A 54 9.34 13.31 5.68
C SER A 54 7.80 13.35 5.72
N SER A 55 7.15 13.72 4.61
CA SER A 55 5.69 13.80 4.51
C SER A 55 4.98 12.45 4.39
N PHE A 56 5.70 11.37 4.02
CA PHE A 56 5.08 10.06 3.80
C PHE A 56 5.90 8.84 4.24
N ALA A 57 7.20 9.01 4.55
CA ALA A 57 7.98 7.99 5.24
C ALA A 57 7.41 7.74 6.65
N SER A 58 7.53 6.52 7.17
CA SER A 58 7.12 6.23 8.54
C SER A 58 8.00 6.97 9.55
N THR A 59 7.40 7.39 10.67
CA THR A 59 8.12 8.04 11.78
C THR A 59 9.31 7.21 12.27
N ASP A 60 9.15 5.88 12.32
CA ASP A 60 10.20 4.96 12.74
C ASP A 60 11.38 4.96 11.76
N ALA A 61 11.12 4.94 10.44
CA ALA A 61 12.18 4.98 9.43
C ALA A 61 12.93 6.32 9.45
N VAL A 62 12.20 7.44 9.59
CA VAL A 62 12.76 8.79 9.72
C VAL A 62 13.66 8.87 10.96
N THR A 63 13.19 8.36 12.10
CA THR A 63 13.93 8.35 13.36
C THR A 63 15.19 7.51 13.25
N ALA A 64 15.08 6.29 12.73
CA ALA A 64 16.22 5.38 12.55
C ALA A 64 17.31 5.98 11.65
N LEU A 65 16.94 6.63 10.54
CA LEU A 65 17.90 7.28 9.65
C LEU A 65 18.56 8.51 10.33
N SER A 66 17.78 9.29 11.07
CA SER A 66 18.28 10.46 11.82
C SER A 66 19.27 10.05 12.93
N ASP A 67 18.99 8.97 13.65
CA ASP A 67 19.85 8.45 14.71
C ASP A 67 21.17 7.88 14.15
N ALA A 68 21.09 7.15 13.04
CA ALA A 68 22.28 6.66 12.32
C ALA A 68 23.16 7.82 11.84
N ARG A 69 22.53 8.85 11.24
CA ARG A 69 23.23 10.08 10.82
C ARG A 69 23.88 10.79 12.00
N SER A 70 23.17 10.95 13.11
CA SER A 70 23.68 11.63 14.31
C SER A 70 24.90 10.91 14.88
N SER A 71 24.87 9.57 14.90
CA SER A 71 25.99 8.73 15.33
C SER A 71 27.19 8.85 14.38
N ALA A 72 26.94 9.00 13.08
CA ALA A 72 27.97 9.04 12.05
C ALA A 72 28.63 10.42 11.86
N LEU A 73 28.09 11.49 12.48
CA LEU A 73 28.71 12.83 12.49
C LEU A 73 29.95 12.90 13.38
N ASP A 74 30.09 12.00 14.35
CA ASP A 74 31.27 11.85 15.21
C ASP A 74 31.68 10.37 15.26
N PRO A 75 32.22 9.84 14.15
CA PRO A 75 32.40 8.40 14.01
C PRO A 75 33.47 7.83 14.93
N GLY A 76 34.40 8.66 15.45
CA GLY A 76 35.62 8.26 16.13
C GLY A 76 36.88 8.75 15.41
N GLU A 77 38.05 8.62 16.04
CA GLU A 77 39.32 9.15 15.50
C GLU A 77 40.01 8.18 14.52
N SER A 78 39.70 6.88 14.57
CA SER A 78 40.41 5.88 13.76
C SER A 78 39.78 5.66 12.38
N ASP A 79 40.57 5.16 11.43
CA ASP A 79 40.06 4.79 10.10
C ASP A 79 39.04 3.63 10.17
N GLU A 80 39.18 2.75 11.17
CA GLU A 80 38.25 1.64 11.41
C GLU A 80 36.89 2.15 11.90
N ASP A 81 36.90 3.14 12.80
CA ASP A 81 35.69 3.80 13.29
C ASP A 81 34.92 4.49 12.15
N VAL A 82 35.63 5.23 11.28
CA VAL A 82 35.04 5.86 10.10
C VAL A 82 34.45 4.83 9.14
N ALA A 83 35.14 3.70 8.91
CA ALA A 83 34.64 2.63 8.04
C ALA A 83 33.39 1.95 8.61
N ALA A 84 33.35 1.74 9.94
CA ALA A 84 32.17 1.24 10.62
C ALA A 84 30.99 2.21 10.51
N ALA A 85 31.22 3.52 10.71
CA ALA A 85 30.19 4.54 10.55
C ALA A 85 29.67 4.62 9.10
N ALA A 86 30.55 4.56 8.10
CA ALA A 86 30.17 4.55 6.69
C ALA A 86 29.28 3.33 6.37
N THR A 87 29.65 2.15 6.87
CA THR A 87 28.89 0.90 6.69
C THR A 87 27.51 1.00 7.35
N ALA A 88 27.45 1.46 8.60
CA ALA A 88 26.20 1.64 9.33
C ALA A 88 25.28 2.67 8.65
N MET A 89 25.84 3.78 8.17
CA MET A 89 25.08 4.80 7.46
C MET A 89 24.54 4.28 6.12
N GLY A 90 25.34 3.50 5.37
CA GLY A 90 24.89 2.84 4.14
C GLY A 90 23.69 1.92 4.40
N ALA A 91 23.79 1.05 5.41
CA ALA A 91 22.70 0.16 5.82
C ALA A 91 21.44 0.94 6.25
N ALA A 92 21.59 2.05 6.97
CA ALA A 92 20.47 2.90 7.38
C ALA A 92 19.78 3.58 6.19
N VAL A 93 20.53 4.02 5.18
CA VAL A 93 19.96 4.58 3.93
C VAL A 93 19.20 3.52 3.14
N GLU A 94 19.71 2.29 3.06
CA GLU A 94 19.02 1.16 2.42
C GLU A 94 17.73 0.80 3.15
N ALA A 95 17.77 0.66 4.48
CA ALA A 95 16.58 0.39 5.28
C ALA A 95 15.52 1.50 5.15
N TYR A 96 15.96 2.77 5.11
CA TYR A 96 15.06 3.91 4.87
C TYR A 96 14.40 3.83 3.49
N ARG A 97 15.18 3.52 2.45
CA ARG A 97 14.67 3.33 1.08
C ARG A 97 13.59 2.25 1.03
N ASP A 98 13.84 1.09 1.63
CA ASP A 98 12.86 0.00 1.67
C ASP A 98 11.58 0.42 2.38
N ALA A 99 11.69 1.08 3.53
CA ALA A 99 10.54 1.59 4.27
C ALA A 99 9.71 2.60 3.46
N VAL A 100 10.37 3.49 2.71
CA VAL A 100 9.69 4.45 1.82
C VAL A 100 8.96 3.75 0.68
N VAL A 101 9.57 2.72 0.07
CA VAL A 101 8.91 1.95 -1.01
C VAL A 101 7.67 1.22 -0.48
N GLU A 102 7.76 0.61 0.71
CA GLU A 102 6.60 -0.04 1.33
C GLU A 102 5.52 0.97 1.72
N ALA A 103 5.89 2.15 2.24
CA ALA A 103 4.93 3.23 2.50
C ALA A 103 4.22 3.70 1.23
N GLY A 104 4.94 3.82 0.11
CA GLY A 104 4.34 4.17 -1.18
C GLY A 104 3.39 3.09 -1.72
N LYS A 105 3.70 1.80 -1.54
CA LYS A 105 2.77 0.71 -1.85
C LYS A 105 1.53 0.74 -0.96
N ALA A 106 1.70 1.06 0.32
CA ALA A 106 0.57 1.21 1.24
C ALA A 106 -0.36 2.35 0.80
N VAL A 107 0.19 3.46 0.28
CA VAL A 107 -0.63 4.53 -0.32
C VAL A 107 -1.43 4.02 -1.52
N LEU A 108 -0.82 3.24 -2.43
CA LEU A 108 -1.54 2.64 -3.56
C LEU A 108 -2.69 1.70 -3.13
N GLY A 109 -2.55 0.99 -2.01
CA GLY A 109 -3.63 0.17 -1.47
C GLY A 109 -4.73 0.98 -0.77
N GLN A 110 -4.36 1.98 0.04
CA GLN A 110 -5.32 2.78 0.82
C GLN A 110 -6.11 3.78 -0.04
N TRP A 111 -5.53 4.21 -1.16
CA TRP A 111 -6.08 5.22 -2.07
C TRP A 111 -6.28 4.63 -3.47
N SER A 112 -6.73 3.38 -3.54
CA SER A 112 -6.91 2.60 -4.77
C SER A 112 -8.02 3.10 -5.70
N ASP A 113 -8.71 4.16 -5.30
CA ASP A 113 -9.78 4.84 -6.04
C ASP A 113 -9.29 6.15 -6.71
N ALA A 114 -7.99 6.43 -6.64
CA ALA A 114 -7.34 7.48 -7.42
C ALA A 114 -7.41 7.17 -8.92
N GLU A 115 -7.20 8.18 -9.78
CA GLU A 115 -7.16 7.87 -11.21
C GLU A 115 -5.97 6.96 -11.51
N ARG A 116 -6.19 5.92 -12.32
CA ARG A 116 -5.15 4.94 -12.63
C ARG A 116 -3.85 5.56 -13.18
N SER A 117 -3.95 6.65 -13.94
CA SER A 117 -2.78 7.39 -14.43
C SER A 117 -1.92 7.95 -13.28
N THR A 118 -2.54 8.39 -12.19
CA THR A 118 -1.86 8.91 -11.00
C THR A 118 -1.23 7.79 -10.16
N GLU A 119 -1.92 6.65 -10.03
CA GLU A 119 -1.38 5.46 -9.38
C GLU A 119 -0.17 4.91 -10.13
N ASN A 120 -0.26 4.78 -11.46
CA ASN A 120 0.84 4.36 -12.32
C ASN A 120 2.05 5.29 -12.17
N ALA A 121 1.82 6.60 -12.03
CA ALA A 121 2.88 7.58 -11.82
C ALA A 121 3.57 7.37 -10.46
N LEU A 122 2.82 7.13 -9.38
CA LEU A 122 3.38 6.79 -8.07
C LEU A 122 4.17 5.48 -8.12
N PHE A 123 3.60 4.44 -8.73
CA PHE A 123 4.28 3.15 -8.90
C PHE A 123 5.64 3.29 -9.62
N ALA A 124 5.70 4.12 -10.67
CA ALA A 124 6.94 4.44 -11.36
C ALA A 124 7.94 5.17 -10.45
N GLN A 125 7.50 6.11 -9.60
CA GLN A 125 8.40 6.81 -8.70
C GLN A 125 8.95 5.91 -7.58
N ILE A 126 8.13 5.03 -6.98
CA ILE A 126 8.63 4.10 -5.94
C ILE A 126 9.57 3.04 -6.54
N THR A 127 9.37 2.66 -7.81
CA THR A 127 10.32 1.82 -8.55
C THR A 127 11.64 2.57 -8.75
N ALA A 128 11.59 3.84 -9.15
CA ALA A 128 12.78 4.69 -9.28
C ALA A 128 13.51 4.88 -7.94
N VAL A 129 12.80 5.00 -6.82
CA VAL A 129 13.41 5.04 -5.47
C VAL A 129 14.19 3.77 -5.17
N ARG A 130 13.62 2.60 -5.49
CA ARG A 130 14.27 1.30 -5.29
C ARG A 130 15.56 1.19 -6.10
N GLU A 131 15.53 1.61 -7.36
CA GLU A 131 16.62 1.44 -8.33
C GLU A 131 17.66 2.57 -8.31
N ALA A 132 17.38 3.71 -7.67
CA ALA A 132 18.25 4.86 -7.71
C ALA A 132 19.62 4.61 -7.07
N GLU A 133 20.67 5.13 -7.72
CA GLU A 133 21.96 5.35 -7.09
C GLU A 133 21.81 6.25 -5.86
N VAL A 134 22.65 6.03 -4.84
CA VAL A 134 22.51 6.72 -3.55
C VAL A 134 22.52 8.25 -3.69
N THR A 135 23.28 8.78 -4.65
CA THR A 135 23.36 10.23 -4.92
C THR A 135 22.13 10.81 -5.60
N ALA A 136 21.36 9.99 -6.31
CA ALA A 136 20.11 10.38 -6.94
C ALA A 136 18.89 10.24 -6.01
N LEU A 137 19.06 9.52 -4.89
CA LEU A 137 17.99 9.18 -3.96
C LEU A 137 17.15 10.40 -3.50
N PRO A 138 17.73 11.55 -3.10
CA PRO A 138 16.92 12.68 -2.65
C PRO A 138 15.98 13.23 -3.75
N ALA A 139 16.45 13.26 -5.00
CA ALA A 139 15.66 13.77 -6.12
C ALA A 139 14.50 12.84 -6.49
N VAL A 140 14.70 11.52 -6.43
CA VAL A 140 13.60 10.55 -6.69
C VAL A 140 12.62 10.48 -5.52
N LEU A 141 13.09 10.67 -4.27
CA LEU A 141 12.21 10.76 -3.09
C LEU A 141 11.27 11.96 -3.16
N ALA A 142 11.77 13.13 -3.60
CA ALA A 142 10.94 14.32 -3.79
C ALA A 142 9.82 14.06 -4.80
N LYS A 143 10.14 13.42 -5.94
CA LYS A 143 9.13 13.05 -6.94
C LYS A 143 8.12 12.01 -6.42
N ALA A 144 8.57 11.03 -5.64
CA ALA A 144 7.69 10.07 -4.99
C ALA A 144 6.73 10.75 -4.00
N SER A 145 7.22 11.73 -3.23
CA SER A 145 6.43 12.56 -2.31
C SER A 145 5.32 13.33 -3.06
N ASP A 146 5.68 13.99 -4.16
CA ASP A 146 4.70 14.71 -5.01
C ASP A 146 3.66 13.76 -5.62
N ALA A 147 4.09 12.57 -6.06
CA ALA A 147 3.19 11.55 -6.60
C ALA A 147 2.24 11.00 -5.53
N VAL A 148 2.71 10.78 -4.29
CA VAL A 148 1.85 10.43 -3.14
C VAL A 148 0.79 11.50 -2.90
N GLY A 149 1.19 12.78 -2.90
CA GLY A 149 0.25 13.89 -2.75
C GLY A 149 -0.81 13.91 -3.86
N THR A 150 -0.39 13.64 -5.10
CA THR A 150 -1.28 13.60 -6.28
C THR A 150 -2.29 12.45 -6.18
N VAL A 151 -1.86 11.25 -5.80
CA VAL A 151 -2.75 10.08 -5.61
C VAL A 151 -3.79 10.38 -4.54
N LYS A 152 -3.37 10.89 -3.37
CA LYS A 152 -4.28 11.24 -2.27
C LYS A 152 -5.30 12.30 -2.70
N ALA A 153 -4.86 13.35 -3.38
CA ALA A 153 -5.74 14.42 -3.85
C ALA A 153 -6.74 13.92 -4.91
N SER A 154 -6.30 13.04 -5.82
CA SER A 154 -7.15 12.44 -6.85
C SER A 154 -8.25 11.58 -6.24
N ALA A 155 -7.89 10.66 -5.34
CA ALA A 155 -8.86 9.81 -4.66
C ALA A 155 -9.80 10.63 -3.76
N GLN A 156 -9.31 11.66 -3.06
CA GLN A 156 -10.17 12.54 -2.28
C GLN A 156 -11.19 13.27 -3.16
N ALA A 157 -10.78 13.83 -4.30
CA ALA A 157 -11.71 14.49 -5.21
C ALA A 157 -12.79 13.53 -5.74
N TYR A 158 -12.41 12.27 -6.01
CA TYR A 158 -13.39 11.24 -6.37
C TYR A 158 -14.36 10.95 -5.23
N ARG A 159 -13.86 10.75 -4.00
CA ARG A 159 -14.68 10.55 -2.79
C ARG A 159 -15.67 11.69 -2.56
N ASP A 160 -15.22 12.93 -2.65
CA ASP A 160 -16.07 14.12 -2.49
C ASP A 160 -17.19 14.15 -3.54
N SER A 161 -16.90 13.70 -4.76
CA SER A 161 -17.91 13.59 -5.83
C SER A 161 -18.97 12.53 -5.52
N LEU A 162 -18.57 11.40 -4.91
CA LEU A 162 -19.48 10.34 -4.48
C LEU A 162 -20.38 10.82 -3.33
N THR A 163 -19.81 11.49 -2.34
CA THR A 163 -20.56 12.10 -1.24
C THR A 163 -21.59 13.10 -1.78
N THR A 164 -21.17 14.00 -2.69
CA THR A 164 -22.07 14.99 -3.30
C THR A 164 -23.23 14.33 -4.06
N ALA A 165 -22.94 13.26 -4.81
CA ALA A 165 -23.97 12.51 -5.53
C ALA A 165 -24.97 11.82 -4.58
N ALA A 166 -24.46 11.22 -3.51
CA ALA A 166 -25.27 10.54 -2.52
C ALA A 166 -26.12 11.49 -1.67
N GLU A 167 -25.60 12.65 -1.23
CA GLU A 167 -26.37 13.63 -0.44
C GLU A 167 -27.63 14.12 -1.17
N ALA A 168 -27.66 14.03 -2.50
CA ALA A 168 -28.82 14.42 -3.31
C ALA A 168 -29.97 13.39 -3.31
N ALA A 169 -29.71 12.13 -2.94
CA ALA A 169 -30.64 11.01 -3.15
C ALA A 169 -30.73 9.99 -1.98
N SER A 170 -29.65 9.83 -1.21
CA SER A 170 -29.48 8.77 -0.20
C SER A 170 -30.25 9.05 1.09
N SER A 171 -30.92 8.04 1.62
CA SER A 171 -31.45 8.02 2.99
C SER A 171 -30.40 7.62 4.03
N GLN A 172 -29.26 7.09 3.57
CA GLN A 172 -28.17 6.60 4.41
C GLN A 172 -27.10 7.68 4.63
N PRO A 173 -26.38 7.64 5.78
CA PRO A 173 -25.25 8.54 6.03
C PRO A 173 -24.18 8.38 4.95
N THR A 174 -23.64 9.51 4.48
CA THR A 174 -22.40 9.52 3.69
C THR A 174 -21.20 9.48 4.64
N GLY A 175 -20.26 8.54 4.41
CA GLY A 175 -19.11 8.30 5.27
C GLY A 175 -19.31 7.12 6.23
N GLY A 176 -18.81 7.27 7.46
CA GLY A 176 -18.82 6.24 8.50
C GLY A 176 -17.44 5.65 8.80
N ASP A 177 -17.42 4.60 9.61
CA ASP A 177 -16.22 3.94 10.08
C ASP A 177 -15.87 2.73 9.20
N LEU A 178 -15.07 2.98 8.15
CA LEU A 178 -14.59 1.92 7.26
C LEU A 178 -13.80 0.84 8.01
N ASP A 179 -13.01 1.24 9.00
CA ASP A 179 -12.21 0.28 9.77
C ASP A 179 -13.13 -0.62 10.60
N ALA A 180 -14.22 -0.10 11.17
CA ALA A 180 -15.24 -0.89 11.86
C ALA A 180 -15.98 -1.85 10.90
N GLN A 181 -16.31 -1.41 9.69
CA GLN A 181 -16.91 -2.28 8.67
C GLN A 181 -15.99 -3.47 8.38
N ILE A 182 -14.73 -3.21 8.05
CA ILE A 182 -13.78 -4.26 7.66
C ILE A 182 -13.40 -5.13 8.86
N ALA A 183 -13.19 -4.56 10.05
CA ALA A 183 -12.92 -5.34 11.26
C ALA A 183 -14.07 -6.31 11.58
N TYR A 184 -15.32 -5.86 11.45
CA TYR A 184 -16.49 -6.73 11.63
C TYR A 184 -16.48 -7.87 10.60
N LEU A 185 -16.39 -7.55 9.31
CA LEU A 185 -16.44 -8.55 8.25
C LEU A 185 -15.30 -9.57 8.38
N LEU A 186 -14.08 -9.13 8.68
CA LEU A 186 -12.96 -10.04 8.85
C LEU A 186 -13.12 -10.95 10.09
N ALA A 187 -13.69 -10.43 11.18
CA ALA A 187 -13.93 -11.20 12.39
C ALA A 187 -14.99 -12.30 12.17
N TYR A 188 -16.05 -12.00 11.41
CA TYR A 188 -17.21 -12.88 11.29
C TYR A 188 -17.29 -13.67 9.98
N ALA A 189 -16.30 -13.57 9.08
CA ALA A 189 -16.31 -14.26 7.79
C ALA A 189 -16.37 -15.80 7.90
N ASP A 190 -15.78 -16.38 8.96
CA ASP A 190 -15.74 -17.82 9.21
C ASP A 190 -16.40 -18.22 10.55
N ASP A 191 -16.78 -17.25 11.38
CA ASP A 191 -17.42 -17.44 12.68
C ASP A 191 -18.67 -16.58 12.70
N TYR A 192 -19.84 -17.16 12.46
CA TYR A 192 -21.05 -16.37 12.18
C TYR A 192 -21.64 -15.80 13.46
N ASN A 193 -22.04 -14.52 13.47
CA ASN A 193 -22.79 -13.91 14.57
C ASN A 193 -24.28 -14.30 14.54
N VAL A 194 -24.55 -15.59 14.74
CA VAL A 194 -25.87 -16.22 14.54
C VAL A 194 -26.89 -15.83 15.61
N GLU A 195 -26.45 -15.53 16.83
CA GLU A 195 -27.36 -15.19 17.93
C GLU A 195 -28.03 -13.84 17.69
N GLU A 196 -27.30 -12.89 17.12
CA GLU A 196 -27.79 -11.54 16.84
C GLU A 196 -28.55 -11.48 15.52
N TRP A 197 -27.99 -12.07 14.45
CA TRP A 197 -28.46 -11.86 13.08
C TRP A 197 -29.16 -13.06 12.44
N GLY A 198 -28.98 -14.26 13.00
CA GLY A 198 -29.40 -15.52 12.36
C GLY A 198 -28.48 -15.95 11.21
N ASP A 199 -28.62 -17.21 10.79
CA ASP A 199 -27.87 -17.82 9.69
C ASP A 199 -28.80 -18.13 8.52
N TYR A 200 -28.82 -17.28 7.49
CA TYR A 200 -29.74 -17.44 6.37
C TYR A 200 -29.23 -18.40 5.28
N ASN A 201 -28.20 -19.21 5.52
CA ASN A 201 -27.64 -20.12 4.51
C ASN A 201 -28.70 -21.07 3.95
N SER A 202 -29.53 -21.64 4.83
CA SER A 202 -30.64 -22.53 4.44
C SER A 202 -31.73 -21.83 3.60
N ALA A 203 -31.78 -20.50 3.63
CA ALA A 203 -32.73 -19.67 2.90
C ALA A 203 -32.09 -18.93 1.71
N GLY A 204 -30.79 -19.11 1.46
CA GLY A 204 -30.03 -18.46 0.39
C GLY A 204 -29.76 -16.96 0.57
N GLY A 205 -30.02 -16.40 1.76
CA GLY A 205 -29.97 -14.94 1.99
C GLY A 205 -28.72 -14.44 2.73
N ASP A 206 -27.80 -15.34 3.08
CA ASP A 206 -26.80 -15.00 4.09
C ASP A 206 -25.68 -14.08 3.58
N CYS A 207 -25.33 -14.16 2.30
CA CYS A 207 -24.41 -13.21 1.67
C CYS A 207 -24.82 -11.74 1.84
N VAL A 208 -26.11 -11.45 1.73
CA VAL A 208 -26.65 -10.09 1.91
C VAL A 208 -26.80 -9.76 3.40
N ASN A 209 -27.17 -10.75 4.22
CA ASN A 209 -27.23 -10.61 5.68
C ASN A 209 -25.86 -10.17 6.23
N PHE A 210 -24.79 -10.83 5.79
CA PHE A 210 -23.41 -10.54 6.19
C PHE A 210 -22.94 -9.17 5.71
N THR A 211 -23.17 -8.84 4.42
CA THR A 211 -22.88 -7.50 3.88
C THR A 211 -23.64 -6.42 4.68
N SER A 212 -24.90 -6.67 5.03
CA SER A 212 -25.73 -5.74 5.79
C SER A 212 -25.19 -5.48 7.21
N GLN A 213 -24.67 -6.52 7.87
CA GLN A 213 -24.01 -6.36 9.17
C GLN A 213 -22.74 -5.50 9.06
N GLY A 214 -21.95 -5.65 7.99
CA GLY A 214 -20.80 -4.79 7.72
C GLY A 214 -21.20 -3.32 7.52
N LEU A 215 -22.25 -3.06 6.73
CA LEU A 215 -22.78 -1.70 6.53
C LEU A 215 -23.27 -1.10 7.86
N LEU A 216 -23.94 -1.88 8.70
CA LEU A 216 -24.36 -1.44 10.03
C LEU A 216 -23.15 -1.10 10.92
N ALA A 217 -22.10 -1.93 10.91
CA ALA A 217 -20.85 -1.67 11.64
C ALA A 217 -20.15 -0.39 11.14
N ARG A 218 -20.27 -0.07 9.85
CA ARG A 218 -19.81 1.21 9.28
C ARG A 218 -20.56 2.42 9.85
N GLY A 219 -21.77 2.21 10.35
CA GLY A 219 -22.64 3.27 10.88
C GLY A 219 -23.86 3.59 10.01
N TRP A 220 -24.20 2.74 9.03
CA TRP A 220 -25.49 2.83 8.35
C TRP A 220 -26.64 2.67 9.34
N GLN A 221 -27.80 3.22 8.98
CA GLN A 221 -28.98 3.21 9.84
C GLN A 221 -30.03 2.31 9.23
N MET A 222 -30.54 1.37 10.02
CA MET A 222 -31.71 0.60 9.60
C MET A 222 -32.90 1.54 9.41
N ASP A 223 -33.69 1.28 8.37
CA ASP A 223 -34.93 1.99 8.08
C ASP A 223 -36.08 0.99 7.85
N ASP A 224 -37.25 1.50 7.43
CA ASP A 224 -38.45 0.68 7.25
C ASP A 224 -38.28 -0.38 6.13
N GLU A 225 -37.37 -0.17 5.19
CA GLU A 225 -37.14 -1.02 4.02
C GLU A 225 -35.92 -1.96 4.22
N TRP A 226 -34.81 -1.43 4.73
CA TRP A 226 -33.60 -2.17 5.07
C TRP A 226 -33.42 -2.27 6.59
N ASN A 227 -33.81 -3.43 7.14
CA ASN A 227 -33.65 -3.74 8.57
C ASN A 227 -33.51 -5.24 8.84
N SER A 228 -32.83 -5.56 9.95
CA SER A 228 -32.67 -6.93 10.43
C SER A 228 -33.90 -7.46 11.17
N GLY A 229 -34.59 -6.62 11.94
CA GLY A 229 -35.65 -7.08 12.85
C GLY A 229 -35.20 -8.11 13.92
N GLY A 230 -33.91 -8.42 13.99
CA GLY A 230 -33.30 -9.49 14.78
C GLY A 230 -33.19 -10.82 14.03
N ALA A 231 -32.56 -11.81 14.68
CA ALA A 231 -32.36 -13.14 14.11
C ALA A 231 -33.64 -13.71 13.47
N TRP A 232 -33.52 -14.10 12.19
CA TRP A 232 -34.59 -14.68 11.36
C TRP A 232 -35.79 -13.77 11.04
N LYS A 233 -35.70 -12.46 11.27
CA LYS A 233 -36.80 -11.50 11.09
C LYS A 233 -36.52 -10.42 10.05
N ALA A 234 -35.45 -10.59 9.26
CA ALA A 234 -34.96 -9.54 8.39
C ALA A 234 -35.91 -9.22 7.23
N SER A 235 -35.97 -7.93 6.92
CA SER A 235 -36.62 -7.36 5.74
C SER A 235 -36.12 -8.03 4.46
N LYS A 236 -36.87 -7.90 3.36
CA LYS A 236 -36.45 -8.49 2.08
C LYS A 236 -35.10 -7.91 1.61
N VAL A 237 -34.89 -6.60 1.73
CA VAL A 237 -33.66 -5.92 1.30
C VAL A 237 -32.43 -6.42 2.05
N TRP A 238 -32.55 -6.70 3.34
CA TRP A 238 -31.46 -7.22 4.17
C TRP A 238 -30.94 -8.61 3.77
N ARG A 239 -31.74 -9.42 3.05
CA ARG A 239 -31.45 -10.86 2.82
C ARG A 239 -31.68 -11.31 1.37
N SER A 240 -31.85 -10.38 0.43
CA SER A 240 -32.05 -10.70 -0.99
C SER A 240 -31.20 -9.80 -1.88
N THR A 241 -30.33 -10.42 -2.68
CA THR A 241 -29.38 -9.71 -3.55
C THR A 241 -30.12 -8.75 -4.50
N THR A 242 -31.20 -9.20 -5.12
CA THR A 242 -32.02 -8.35 -6.00
C THR A 242 -32.64 -7.17 -5.27
N ALA A 243 -33.18 -7.38 -4.06
CA ALA A 243 -33.79 -6.30 -3.31
C ALA A 243 -32.74 -5.30 -2.78
N MET A 244 -31.56 -5.79 -2.40
CA MET A 244 -30.41 -4.95 -2.04
C MET A 244 -29.92 -4.13 -3.24
N ASP A 245 -29.83 -4.70 -4.43
CA ASP A 245 -29.46 -3.99 -5.65
C ASP A 245 -30.41 -2.84 -5.98
N GLU A 246 -31.72 -3.11 -5.92
CA GLU A 246 -32.75 -2.08 -6.10
C GLU A 246 -32.60 -0.96 -5.05
N TYR A 247 -32.39 -1.34 -3.79
CA TYR A 247 -32.19 -0.39 -2.69
C TYR A 247 -30.93 0.47 -2.86
N LEU A 248 -29.78 -0.12 -3.16
CA LEU A 248 -28.51 0.60 -3.38
C LEU A 248 -28.59 1.51 -4.61
N SER A 249 -29.22 1.05 -5.69
CA SER A 249 -29.42 1.86 -6.90
C SER A 249 -30.28 3.10 -6.61
N ALA A 250 -31.27 3.00 -5.72
CA ALA A 250 -32.11 4.12 -5.33
C ALA A 250 -31.36 5.19 -4.50
N GLN A 251 -30.22 4.86 -3.88
CA GLN A 251 -29.43 5.81 -3.08
C GLN A 251 -28.61 6.79 -3.93
N GLY A 252 -28.57 6.62 -5.25
CA GLY A 252 -27.81 7.50 -6.16
C GLY A 252 -26.30 7.27 -6.14
N PHE A 253 -25.84 6.10 -5.67
CA PHE A 253 -24.42 5.75 -5.66
C PHE A 253 -23.87 5.53 -7.06
N ALA A 254 -22.58 5.84 -7.24
CA ALA A 254 -21.87 5.45 -8.45
C ALA A 254 -21.72 3.94 -8.51
N VAL A 255 -21.70 3.40 -9.74
CA VAL A 255 -21.58 1.97 -10.00
C VAL A 255 -20.38 1.73 -10.90
N SER A 256 -19.47 0.88 -10.44
CA SER A 256 -18.40 0.31 -11.27
C SER A 256 -18.84 -1.02 -11.87
N THR A 257 -18.49 -1.23 -13.13
CA THR A 257 -18.62 -2.53 -13.82
C THR A 257 -17.26 -3.21 -13.95
N ILE A 258 -17.19 -4.34 -14.68
CA ILE A 258 -15.92 -5.03 -14.97
C ILE A 258 -14.91 -4.12 -15.71
N ASP A 259 -15.40 -3.11 -16.43
CA ASP A 259 -14.57 -2.16 -17.18
C ASP A 259 -14.09 -0.98 -16.33
N ASP A 260 -14.64 -0.80 -15.12
CA ASP A 260 -14.43 0.39 -14.26
C ASP A 260 -13.79 0.04 -12.90
N LEU A 261 -13.03 -1.06 -12.84
CA LEU A 261 -12.46 -1.58 -11.60
C LEU A 261 -11.42 -0.64 -10.96
N ASP A 262 -10.80 0.25 -11.75
CA ASP A 262 -9.81 1.23 -11.29
C ASP A 262 -10.38 2.27 -10.29
N ARG A 263 -11.70 2.27 -10.04
CA ARG A 263 -12.36 3.16 -9.07
C ARG A 263 -12.97 2.45 -7.88
N VAL A 264 -12.77 1.13 -7.79
CA VAL A 264 -13.27 0.31 -6.67
C VAL A 264 -12.39 0.51 -5.45
N ARG A 265 -13.02 0.61 -4.27
CA ARG A 265 -12.32 0.70 -2.99
C ARG A 265 -12.81 -0.32 -1.98
N VAL A 266 -11.98 -0.51 -0.95
CA VAL A 266 -12.35 -1.25 0.25
C VAL A 266 -13.62 -0.64 0.88
N GLY A 267 -14.56 -1.50 1.25
CA GLY A 267 -15.86 -1.13 1.82
C GLY A 267 -17.00 -0.96 0.81
N ASP A 268 -16.69 -0.98 -0.50
CA ASP A 268 -17.72 -0.97 -1.55
C ASP A 268 -18.49 -2.30 -1.59
N VAL A 269 -19.72 -2.26 -2.11
CA VAL A 269 -20.61 -3.44 -2.14
C VAL A 269 -20.79 -3.93 -3.56
N GLY A 270 -20.34 -5.15 -3.83
CA GLY A 270 -20.51 -5.85 -5.10
C GLY A 270 -21.79 -6.68 -5.12
N VAL A 271 -22.52 -6.60 -6.23
CA VAL A 271 -23.67 -7.42 -6.56
C VAL A 271 -23.38 -8.14 -7.88
N PHE A 272 -23.60 -9.45 -7.90
CA PHE A 272 -23.11 -10.35 -8.94
C PHE A 272 -24.23 -11.21 -9.53
N ASP A 273 -24.16 -11.42 -10.83
CA ASP A 273 -24.91 -12.41 -11.62
C ASP A 273 -23.88 -13.34 -12.25
N TRP A 274 -23.97 -14.65 -11.99
CA TRP A 274 -23.05 -15.64 -12.51
C TRP A 274 -23.46 -16.17 -13.89
N GLY A 275 -24.67 -15.88 -14.36
CA GLY A 275 -25.20 -16.35 -15.64
C GLY A 275 -25.63 -17.83 -15.65
N ASP A 276 -25.23 -18.61 -14.65
CA ASP A 276 -25.41 -20.07 -14.60
C ASP A 276 -26.82 -20.53 -14.14
N THR A 277 -27.55 -19.67 -13.41
CA THR A 277 -28.83 -20.02 -12.74
C THR A 277 -30.06 -19.47 -13.47
N GLY A 278 -29.88 -18.76 -14.58
CA GLY A 278 -30.91 -18.01 -15.30
C GLY A 278 -30.83 -16.50 -14.99
N PRO A 279 -31.81 -15.69 -15.45
CA PRO A 279 -31.78 -14.25 -15.22
C PRO A 279 -31.97 -13.94 -13.73
N GLY A 280 -30.98 -13.31 -13.09
CA GLY A 280 -31.10 -12.88 -11.71
C GLY A 280 -29.76 -12.59 -11.05
N LEU A 281 -29.79 -11.79 -9.98
CA LEU A 281 -28.59 -11.51 -9.19
C LEU A 281 -28.40 -12.62 -8.15
N ASP A 282 -27.24 -13.27 -8.17
CA ASP A 282 -26.91 -14.44 -7.36
C ASP A 282 -26.30 -14.08 -6.02
N HIS A 283 -25.45 -13.06 -5.96
CA HIS A 283 -24.58 -12.86 -4.80
C HIS A 283 -24.31 -11.40 -4.45
N THR A 284 -24.13 -11.12 -3.17
CA THR A 284 -23.69 -9.83 -2.65
C THR A 284 -22.44 -10.04 -1.79
N MET A 285 -21.42 -9.21 -1.98
CA MET A 285 -20.18 -9.25 -1.19
C MET A 285 -19.66 -7.85 -0.93
N THR A 286 -18.84 -7.67 0.11
CA THR A 286 -18.17 -6.39 0.38
C THR A 286 -16.71 -6.47 -0.05
N VAL A 287 -16.19 -5.45 -0.72
CA VAL A 287 -14.77 -5.36 -1.09
C VAL A 287 -13.94 -5.25 0.19
N SER A 288 -13.10 -6.23 0.46
CA SER A 288 -12.26 -6.28 1.67
C SER A 288 -10.82 -5.87 1.42
N ARG A 289 -10.35 -5.95 0.17
CA ARG A 289 -9.00 -5.57 -0.21
C ARG A 289 -8.94 -5.17 -1.68
N VAL A 290 -8.19 -4.11 -1.94
CA VAL A 290 -7.79 -3.71 -3.29
C VAL A 290 -6.27 -3.60 -3.29
N GLU A 291 -5.63 -4.32 -4.20
CA GLU A 291 -4.18 -4.25 -4.41
C GLU A 291 -3.90 -3.66 -5.78
N TYR A 292 -3.01 -2.68 -5.83
CA TYR A 292 -2.54 -2.16 -7.10
C TYR A 292 -1.73 -3.21 -7.85
N SER A 293 -1.99 -3.34 -9.14
CA SER A 293 -1.11 -4.00 -10.11
C SER A 293 -1.06 -3.19 -11.40
N PRO A 294 0.07 -3.14 -12.12
CA PRO A 294 0.18 -2.44 -13.40
C PRO A 294 -0.86 -2.87 -14.44
N ASP A 295 -1.33 -4.12 -14.38
CA ASP A 295 -2.28 -4.71 -15.34
C ASP A 295 -3.76 -4.51 -14.96
N GLY A 296 -4.04 -4.04 -13.73
CA GLY A 296 -5.39 -3.83 -13.20
C GLY A 296 -5.39 -4.03 -11.69
N PRO A 297 -6.34 -3.45 -10.93
CA PRO A 297 -6.42 -3.70 -9.50
C PRO A 297 -6.80 -5.17 -9.25
N ILE A 298 -6.19 -5.77 -8.23
CA ILE A 298 -6.58 -7.09 -7.73
C ILE A 298 -7.55 -6.86 -6.58
N ILE A 299 -8.81 -7.24 -6.81
CA ILE A 299 -9.91 -6.99 -5.87
C ILE A 299 -10.27 -8.30 -5.17
N SER A 300 -10.38 -8.22 -3.84
CA SER A 300 -10.85 -9.30 -2.97
C SER A 300 -12.06 -8.86 -2.14
N PHE A 301 -12.87 -9.83 -1.77
CA PHE A 301 -14.13 -9.63 -1.07
C PHE A 301 -14.18 -10.39 0.25
N ALA A 302 -14.88 -9.82 1.23
CA ALA A 302 -15.42 -10.56 2.35
C ALA A 302 -16.80 -11.12 1.97
N SER A 303 -17.03 -12.41 2.16
CA SER A 303 -18.27 -13.08 1.75
C SER A 303 -18.66 -14.24 2.65
N HIS A 304 -19.96 -14.52 2.70
CA HIS A 304 -20.56 -15.79 3.14
C HIS A 304 -21.08 -16.61 1.93
N ASN A 305 -21.52 -17.85 2.11
CA ASN A 305 -21.96 -18.82 1.06
C ASN A 305 -20.84 -19.32 0.14
N THR A 306 -19.70 -18.65 0.14
CA THR A 306 -18.37 -19.20 -0.08
C THR A 306 -17.47 -18.36 0.81
N ASP A 307 -17.26 -18.89 2.01
CA ASP A 307 -16.77 -18.11 3.13
C ASP A 307 -15.32 -17.70 2.90
N GLY A 308 -15.00 -16.46 3.23
CA GLY A 308 -13.65 -15.96 3.08
C GLY A 308 -13.52 -14.48 3.35
N GLN A 309 -12.43 -14.14 4.03
CA GLN A 309 -12.02 -12.76 4.32
C GLN A 309 -11.53 -12.00 3.09
N TYR A 310 -10.86 -12.71 2.18
CA TYR A 310 -10.21 -12.16 0.99
C TYR A 310 -10.45 -13.05 -0.22
N ARG A 311 -11.73 -13.35 -0.49
CA ARG A 311 -12.14 -14.12 -1.65
C ARG A 311 -11.77 -13.34 -2.92
N PRO A 312 -10.92 -13.88 -3.81
CA PRO A 312 -10.55 -13.16 -5.02
C PRO A 312 -11.76 -13.01 -5.95
N MET A 313 -11.76 -11.95 -6.76
CA MET A 313 -12.76 -11.77 -7.81
C MET A 313 -12.96 -13.06 -8.63
N PRO A 314 -14.21 -13.54 -8.78
CA PRO A 314 -14.48 -14.79 -9.49
C PRO A 314 -13.98 -14.76 -10.93
N LYS A 315 -13.32 -15.85 -11.35
CA LYS A 315 -12.79 -15.99 -12.72
C LYS A 315 -13.88 -16.01 -13.80
N THR A 316 -15.10 -16.40 -13.46
CA THR A 316 -16.23 -16.41 -14.39
C THR A 316 -16.53 -15.02 -14.94
N LEU A 317 -16.33 -13.97 -14.14
CA LEU A 317 -16.47 -12.57 -14.58
C LEU A 317 -15.45 -12.16 -15.66
N SER A 318 -14.35 -12.90 -15.83
CA SER A 318 -13.37 -12.66 -16.90
C SER A 318 -13.67 -13.42 -18.19
N ASP A 319 -14.64 -14.34 -18.17
CA ASP A 319 -15.08 -15.08 -19.35
C ASP A 319 -16.29 -14.36 -19.97
N ALA A 320 -16.08 -13.70 -21.12
CA ALA A 320 -17.13 -12.96 -21.80
C ALA A 320 -18.30 -13.84 -22.28
N ASP A 321 -18.06 -15.15 -22.45
CA ASP A 321 -19.08 -16.10 -22.90
C ASP A 321 -19.89 -16.68 -21.73
N SER A 322 -19.51 -16.39 -20.47
CA SER A 322 -20.24 -16.85 -19.28
C SER A 322 -21.59 -16.18 -19.10
N GLY A 323 -21.77 -14.98 -19.65
CA GLY A 323 -22.93 -14.12 -19.36
C GLY A 323 -22.93 -13.55 -17.93
N SER A 324 -21.87 -13.76 -17.13
CA SER A 324 -21.75 -13.20 -15.79
C SER A 324 -21.64 -11.67 -15.84
N THR A 325 -22.29 -10.98 -14.91
CA THR A 325 -22.19 -9.52 -14.75
C THR A 325 -21.98 -9.12 -13.30
N MET A 326 -21.54 -7.88 -13.11
CA MET A 326 -21.20 -7.32 -11.81
C MET A 326 -21.53 -5.84 -11.77
N LYS A 327 -22.02 -5.40 -10.62
CA LYS A 327 -22.16 -3.99 -10.23
C LYS A 327 -21.51 -3.81 -8.86
N ILE A 328 -20.55 -2.90 -8.76
CA ILE A 328 -19.95 -2.52 -7.48
C ILE A 328 -20.42 -1.11 -7.16
N TYR A 329 -21.20 -0.97 -6.10
CA TYR A 329 -21.68 0.30 -5.59
C TYR A 329 -20.61 0.97 -4.75
N SER A 330 -20.18 2.17 -5.15
CA SER A 330 -19.27 2.98 -4.37
C SER A 330 -19.99 3.55 -3.16
N ILE A 331 -19.66 3.02 -1.96
CA ILE A 331 -20.32 3.44 -0.72
C ILE A 331 -19.62 4.71 -0.20
N PRO A 332 -20.28 5.88 -0.26
CA PRO A 332 -19.67 7.19 0.01
C PRO A 332 -19.09 7.34 1.42
#